data_AF-A0A815EKK9-F1
#
_entry.id   AF-A0A815EKK9-F1
#
_cell.length_a   1.000
_cell.length_b   1.000
_cell.length_c   1.000
_cell.angle_alpha   90.00
_cell.angle_beta   90.00
_cell.angle_gamma   90.00
#
_symmetry.space_group_name_H-M   'P 1'
#
loop_
_entity.id
_entity.type
_entity.pdbx_description
1 polymer ?
#
loop_
_entity_poly.entity_id
_entity_poly.type
_entity_poly.pdbx_seq_one_letter_code
_entity_poly.pdbx_strand_id
1 'polypeptide(L)'
;MNTIMIALLGLCVALVAHGSPISQFLKWSPRATELDTLNGDNTESGVTSMFSGGLSLFSEMFHRLGGYPDDIYYYQTIQIQVKTSGTYTFTSDSYLDTIGYLYENSFDSTNLEQNLMVQDDNSGGSNLQFRFETTLDAERTYILVVTTNVYGRTGRFSVSAHGPDSITFLPTVSELFENLG
;
A
#
# COMPACT_ATOMS: atom_id res chain seq x y z
N MET A 1 41.99 13.74 10.25
CA MET A 1 42.46 15.14 10.18
C MET A 1 41.24 16.02 9.97
N ASN A 2 41.08 16.99 10.87
CA ASN A 2 39.90 17.85 11.08
C ASN A 2 39.44 18.63 9.84
N THR A 3 38.14 18.93 9.77
CA THR A 3 37.68 20.34 9.72
C THR A 3 36.31 20.44 10.39
N ILE A 4 36.25 21.35 11.36
CA ILE A 4 35.13 21.69 12.24
C ILE A 4 34.27 22.74 11.51
N MET A 5 32.94 22.55 11.46
CA MET A 5 32.02 23.61 11.04
C MET A 5 31.64 24.49 12.24
N ILE A 6 31.76 25.78 11.99
CA ILE A 6 31.64 26.91 12.91
C ILE A 6 30.17 27.25 13.15
N ALA A 7 29.80 27.45 14.42
CA ALA A 7 28.51 27.99 14.84
C ALA A 7 28.51 29.53 14.73
N LEU A 8 27.40 30.09 14.25
CA LEU A 8 27.14 31.54 14.19
C LEU A 8 26.21 31.98 15.34
N LEU A 9 26.58 33.15 15.88
CA LEU A 9 26.11 33.84 17.09
C LEU A 9 24.74 34.51 16.98
N GLY A 10 24.18 34.88 18.15
CA GLY A 10 23.19 35.96 18.29
C GLY A 10 22.47 35.93 19.65
N LEU A 11 23.11 36.30 20.76
CA LEU A 11 23.13 37.65 21.36
C LEU A 11 21.83 38.01 22.14
N CYS A 12 21.86 37.91 23.47
CA CYS A 12 21.00 38.70 24.35
C CYS A 12 21.87 39.63 25.20
N VAL A 13 21.54 40.91 25.11
CA VAL A 13 22.20 42.06 25.75
C VAL A 13 21.92 42.05 27.25
N ALA A 14 22.95 42.23 28.07
CA ALA A 14 22.82 42.60 29.47
C ALA A 14 23.41 44.00 29.67
N LEU A 15 22.60 44.94 30.16
CA LEU A 15 23.08 46.22 30.69
C LEU A 15 22.80 46.24 32.20
N VAL A 16 23.86 46.42 32.99
CA VAL A 16 23.87 46.45 34.45
C VAL A 16 24.12 47.88 34.92
N ALA A 17 23.34 48.38 35.88
CA ALA A 17 23.79 49.29 36.94
C ALA A 17 22.64 49.53 37.94
N HIS A 18 22.77 49.67 39.26
CA HIS A 18 23.83 49.59 40.28
C HIS A 18 23.08 49.53 41.64
N GLY A 19 23.62 48.87 42.67
CA GLY A 19 23.14 49.04 44.06
C GLY A 19 23.28 47.79 44.94
N SER A 20 24.16 47.84 45.94
CA SER A 20 24.59 46.79 46.88
C SER A 20 23.56 46.51 48.03
N PRO A 21 23.84 45.67 49.05
CA PRO A 21 23.75 44.21 49.12
C PRO A 21 22.66 43.72 50.13
N ILE A 22 22.33 42.41 50.16
CA ILE A 22 22.00 41.56 51.34
C ILE A 22 21.21 40.29 50.92
N SER A 23 21.78 39.14 51.29
CA SER A 23 21.17 37.82 51.64
C SER A 23 20.10 37.18 50.73
N GLN A 24 20.47 36.03 50.13
CA GLN A 24 19.91 34.68 50.37
C GLN A 24 20.12 33.79 49.13
N PHE A 25 21.18 32.96 49.12
CA PHE A 25 21.35 31.93 48.10
C PHE A 25 20.67 30.64 48.55
N LEU A 26 19.49 30.39 48.00
CA LEU A 26 18.89 29.06 47.96
C LEU A 26 19.81 28.11 47.20
N LYS A 27 20.11 26.98 47.85
CA LYS A 27 20.87 25.85 47.32
C LYS A 27 19.93 25.02 46.43
N TRP A 28 20.05 25.14 45.11
CA TRP A 28 19.33 24.28 44.17
C TRP A 28 20.13 23.01 43.89
N SER A 29 19.46 21.86 43.98
CA SER A 29 19.96 20.52 43.68
C SER A 29 19.33 20.06 42.37
N PRO A 30 20.10 19.63 41.35
CA PRO A 30 19.51 18.99 40.18
C PRO A 30 19.32 17.50 40.47
N ARG A 31 18.05 17.09 40.59
CA ARG A 31 17.64 15.68 40.54
C ARG A 31 17.34 15.35 39.08
N ALA A 32 18.16 14.48 38.48
CA ALA A 32 17.91 13.97 37.13
C ALA A 32 16.68 13.06 37.12
N THR A 33 15.78 13.24 36.17
CA THR A 33 14.95 12.15 35.64
C THR A 33 14.59 12.48 34.19
N GLU A 34 14.72 11.47 33.35
CA GLU A 34 14.62 11.43 31.89
C GLU A 34 13.36 12.10 31.36
N LEU A 35 13.51 12.96 30.34
CA LEU A 35 12.43 13.25 29.42
C LEU A 35 12.56 12.25 28.27
N ASP A 36 11.73 11.22 28.35
CA ASP A 36 11.55 10.20 27.35
C ASP A 36 11.22 10.83 25.98
N THR A 37 11.79 10.21 24.96
CA THR A 37 11.70 10.53 23.55
C THR A 37 10.26 10.58 23.04
N LEU A 38 9.74 11.77 22.74
CA LEU A 38 8.57 11.93 21.84
C LEU A 38 9.04 12.08 20.39
N ASN A 39 9.74 11.07 19.88
CA ASN A 39 9.66 10.71 18.48
C ASN A 39 8.80 9.44 18.41
N GLY A 40 7.50 9.62 18.67
CA GLY A 40 6.51 8.69 18.15
C GLY A 40 6.49 8.88 16.64
N ASP A 41 7.32 8.11 15.95
CA ASP A 41 7.11 7.83 14.54
C ASP A 41 5.74 7.16 14.46
N ASN A 42 4.70 7.94 14.14
CA ASN A 42 3.38 7.42 13.82
C ASN A 42 3.43 6.79 12.42
N THR A 43 4.42 5.92 12.16
CA THR A 43 4.31 4.96 11.08
C THR A 43 3.08 4.13 11.42
N GLU A 44 2.01 4.33 10.66
CA GLU A 44 0.86 3.43 10.72
C GLU A 44 1.41 2.01 10.62
N SER A 45 1.24 1.26 11.70
CA SER A 45 1.70 -0.11 11.77
C SER A 45 0.82 -0.92 10.83
N GLY A 46 1.37 -1.31 9.69
CA GLY A 46 0.70 -2.13 8.70
C GLY A 46 1.60 -3.24 8.18
N VAL A 47 0.99 -4.35 7.80
CA VAL A 47 1.65 -5.53 7.22
C VAL A 47 1.40 -5.53 5.72
N THR A 48 2.46 -5.80 4.95
CA THR A 48 2.36 -5.96 3.49
C THR A 48 2.38 -7.42 3.11
N SER A 49 1.34 -7.85 2.38
CA SER A 49 1.28 -9.16 1.72
C SER A 49 1.55 -8.98 0.23
N MET A 50 2.22 -9.95 -0.40
CA MET A 50 2.56 -9.90 -1.83
C MET A 50 2.08 -11.14 -2.56
N PHE A 51 1.64 -10.94 -3.80
CA PHE A 51 1.32 -11.97 -4.77
C PHE A 51 2.06 -11.69 -6.08
N SER A 52 2.49 -12.74 -6.77
CA SER A 52 3.05 -12.64 -8.12
C SER A 52 2.24 -13.54 -9.05
N GLY A 53 1.80 -12.97 -10.17
CA GLY A 53 0.96 -13.62 -11.15
C GLY A 53 1.40 -13.31 -12.57
N GLY A 54 0.55 -13.70 -13.51
CA GLY A 54 0.78 -13.46 -14.91
C GLY A 54 -0.46 -13.67 -15.75
N LEU A 55 -0.53 -12.92 -16.85
CA LEU A 55 -1.49 -13.12 -17.92
C LEU A 55 -0.77 -13.84 -19.06
N SER A 56 -1.34 -14.94 -19.52
CA SER A 56 -0.82 -15.78 -20.60
C SER A 56 -1.90 -16.01 -21.65
N LEU A 57 -1.54 -16.65 -22.77
CA LEU A 57 -2.51 -17.04 -23.80
C LEU A 57 -3.48 -18.13 -23.30
N PHE A 58 -3.24 -18.71 -22.12
CA PHE A 58 -4.09 -19.69 -21.47
C PHE A 58 -4.96 -19.08 -20.35
N SER A 59 -4.74 -17.80 -20.02
CA SER A 59 -5.62 -17.09 -19.10
C SER A 59 -7.03 -16.98 -19.66
N GLU A 60 -8.00 -16.95 -18.76
CA GLU A 60 -9.39 -16.69 -19.14
C GLU A 60 -9.52 -15.29 -19.73
N MET A 61 -10.58 -15.10 -20.50
CA MET A 61 -10.80 -13.88 -21.28
C MET A 61 -12.17 -13.28 -21.02
N PHE A 62 -12.26 -11.96 -21.08
CA PHE A 62 -13.51 -11.23 -20.93
C PHE A 62 -13.51 -9.89 -21.67
N HIS A 63 -14.69 -9.28 -21.77
CA HIS A 63 -14.85 -7.88 -22.19
C HIS A 63 -14.87 -7.00 -20.95
N ARG A 64 -13.80 -6.26 -20.68
CA ARG A 64 -13.68 -5.44 -19.47
C ARG A 64 -14.63 -4.24 -19.48
N LEU A 65 -14.92 -3.69 -18.30
CA LEU A 65 -15.65 -2.44 -18.16
C LEU A 65 -14.87 -1.29 -18.82
N GLY A 66 -15.58 -0.50 -19.65
CA GLY A 66 -15.00 0.62 -20.40
C GLY A 66 -14.12 0.23 -21.60
N GLY A 67 -13.95 -1.07 -21.89
CA GLY A 67 -13.29 -1.56 -23.11
C GLY A 67 -14.19 -1.43 -24.35
N TYR A 68 -13.59 -1.52 -25.54
CA TYR A 68 -14.37 -1.59 -26.77
C TYR A 68 -15.06 -2.97 -26.89
N PRO A 69 -16.25 -3.06 -27.53
CA PRO A 69 -17.00 -4.32 -27.63
C PRO A 69 -16.26 -5.47 -28.32
N ASP A 70 -15.33 -5.16 -29.23
CA ASP A 70 -14.55 -6.17 -29.97
C ASP A 70 -13.21 -6.50 -29.29
N ASP A 71 -12.87 -5.78 -28.21
CA ASP A 71 -11.62 -5.99 -27.47
C ASP A 71 -11.80 -7.08 -26.41
N ILE A 72 -10.88 -8.05 -26.42
CA ILE A 72 -10.86 -9.16 -25.48
C ILE A 72 -9.56 -9.10 -24.65
N TYR A 73 -9.71 -9.25 -23.34
CA TYR A 73 -8.63 -9.08 -22.38
C TYR A 73 -8.42 -10.37 -21.61
N TYR A 74 -7.16 -10.76 -21.43
CA TYR A 74 -6.80 -11.81 -20.49
C TYR A 74 -6.96 -11.31 -19.06
N TYR A 75 -7.43 -12.16 -18.15
CA TYR A 75 -7.51 -11.82 -16.74
C TYR A 75 -7.08 -12.99 -15.85
N GLN A 76 -6.70 -12.65 -14.62
CA GLN A 76 -6.46 -13.62 -13.56
C GLN A 76 -7.33 -13.28 -12.34
N THR A 77 -8.04 -14.27 -11.82
CA THR A 77 -8.79 -14.17 -10.57
C THR A 77 -7.95 -14.65 -9.40
N ILE A 78 -7.99 -13.92 -8.30
CA ILE A 78 -7.26 -14.19 -7.07
C ILE A 78 -8.25 -14.04 -5.92
N GLN A 79 -8.60 -15.15 -5.29
CA GLN A 79 -9.39 -15.10 -4.07
C GLN A 79 -8.53 -14.52 -2.93
N ILE A 80 -9.10 -13.59 -2.17
CA ILE A 80 -8.48 -12.96 -1.01
C ILE A 80 -9.18 -13.46 0.25
N GLN A 81 -8.38 -13.92 1.21
CA GLN A 81 -8.84 -14.22 2.56
C GLN A 81 -8.27 -13.21 3.55
N VAL A 82 -9.17 -12.61 4.33
CA VAL A 82 -8.87 -11.60 5.34
C VAL A 82 -9.17 -12.18 6.72
N LYS A 83 -8.21 -12.04 7.66
CA LYS A 83 -8.36 -12.48 9.05
C LYS A 83 -8.76 -11.35 9.99
N THR A 84 -8.37 -10.13 9.66
CA THR A 84 -8.58 -8.94 10.48
C THR A 84 -9.33 -7.91 9.66
N SER A 85 -10.54 -7.53 10.08
CA SER A 85 -11.29 -6.47 9.39
C SER A 85 -10.52 -5.15 9.45
N GLY A 86 -10.57 -4.36 8.38
CA GLY A 86 -10.00 -3.03 8.36
C GLY A 86 -9.72 -2.53 6.96
N THR A 87 -9.01 -1.42 6.88
CA THR A 87 -8.68 -0.78 5.61
C THR A 87 -7.43 -1.39 5.01
N TYR A 88 -7.53 -1.80 3.74
CA TYR A 88 -6.46 -2.38 2.96
C TYR A 88 -6.23 -1.54 1.70
N THR A 89 -4.97 -1.23 1.42
CA THR A 89 -4.53 -0.64 0.15
C THR A 89 -3.94 -1.73 -0.73
N PHE A 90 -4.50 -1.91 -1.93
CA PHE A 90 -3.97 -2.78 -2.96
C PHE A 90 -3.23 -1.97 -4.01
N THR A 91 -2.05 -2.42 -4.43
CA THR A 91 -1.26 -1.77 -5.49
C THR A 91 -0.62 -2.84 -6.37
N SER A 92 -0.65 -2.64 -7.69
CA SER A 92 0.08 -3.49 -8.64
C SER A 92 1.46 -2.95 -8.98
N ASP A 93 2.32 -3.84 -9.46
CA ASP A 93 3.57 -3.49 -10.14
C ASP A 93 3.82 -4.42 -11.33
N SER A 94 4.06 -3.81 -12.50
CA SER A 94 4.23 -4.47 -13.78
C SER A 94 4.79 -3.50 -14.84
N TYR A 95 5.29 -4.07 -15.94
CA TYR A 95 5.49 -3.35 -17.21
C TYR A 95 4.21 -3.26 -18.05
N LEU A 96 3.16 -3.99 -17.68
CA LEU A 96 1.83 -3.87 -18.24
C LEU A 96 1.10 -2.70 -17.60
N ASP A 97 0.27 -1.99 -18.36
CA ASP A 97 -0.74 -1.07 -17.84
C ASP A 97 -1.90 -1.93 -17.28
N THR A 98 -1.91 -2.13 -15.96
CA THR A 98 -2.77 -3.11 -15.28
C THR A 98 -4.02 -2.45 -14.71
N ILE A 99 -5.15 -3.16 -14.80
CA ILE A 99 -6.41 -2.76 -14.16
C ILE A 99 -6.75 -3.78 -13.07
N GLY A 100 -7.15 -3.27 -11.90
CA GLY A 100 -7.58 -4.08 -10.78
C GLY A 100 -9.06 -3.87 -10.50
N TYR A 101 -9.82 -4.95 -10.38
CA TYR A 101 -11.20 -4.95 -9.92
C TYR A 101 -11.28 -5.79 -8.66
N LEU A 102 -11.95 -5.29 -7.62
CA LEU A 102 -12.23 -6.06 -6.42
C LEU A 102 -13.73 -6.31 -6.28
N TYR A 103 -14.08 -7.59 -6.13
CA TYR A 103 -15.44 -8.06 -5.97
C TYR A 103 -15.68 -8.64 -4.58
N GLU A 104 -16.88 -8.44 -4.05
CA GLU A 104 -17.36 -9.15 -2.86
C GLU A 104 -18.00 -10.49 -3.27
N ASN A 105 -17.74 -11.56 -2.53
CA ASN A 105 -18.31 -12.91 -2.68
C ASN A 105 -17.97 -13.65 -3.98
N SER A 106 -18.29 -13.10 -5.15
CA SER A 106 -18.14 -13.75 -6.45
C SER A 106 -17.89 -12.77 -7.58
N PHE A 107 -17.17 -13.24 -8.59
CA PHE A 107 -16.92 -12.57 -9.86
C PHE A 107 -17.64 -13.33 -10.97
N ASP A 108 -18.33 -12.61 -11.85
CA ASP A 108 -18.96 -13.14 -13.06
C ASP A 108 -18.47 -12.35 -14.27
N SER A 109 -17.70 -13.00 -15.14
CA SER A 109 -17.13 -12.37 -16.34
C SER A 109 -18.17 -11.93 -17.38
N THR A 110 -19.43 -12.35 -17.23
CA THR A 110 -20.55 -11.95 -18.09
C THR A 110 -21.38 -10.80 -17.49
N ASN A 111 -21.17 -10.48 -16.21
CA ASN A 111 -21.85 -9.41 -15.50
C ASN A 111 -20.89 -8.67 -14.54
N LEU A 112 -20.01 -7.84 -15.12
CA LEU A 112 -18.88 -7.25 -14.40
C LEU A 112 -19.25 -6.22 -13.33
N GLU A 113 -20.46 -5.69 -13.34
CA GLU A 113 -20.93 -4.75 -12.31
C GLU A 113 -21.45 -5.48 -11.06
N GLN A 114 -21.80 -6.76 -11.19
CA GLN A 114 -22.32 -7.55 -10.09
C GLN A 114 -21.26 -7.75 -9.02
N ASN A 115 -21.57 -7.34 -7.80
CA ASN A 115 -20.70 -7.39 -6.61
C ASN A 115 -19.38 -6.62 -6.72
N LEU A 116 -19.22 -5.76 -7.72
CA LEU A 116 -18.04 -4.91 -7.84
C LEU A 116 -18.01 -3.91 -6.67
N MET A 117 -16.90 -3.89 -5.93
CA MET A 117 -16.70 -2.97 -4.81
C MET A 117 -15.91 -1.73 -5.23
N VAL A 118 -14.78 -1.97 -5.90
CA VAL A 118 -13.84 -0.92 -6.30
C VAL A 118 -13.03 -1.39 -7.50
N GLN A 119 -12.61 -0.43 -8.33
CA GLN A 119 -11.70 -0.65 -9.43
C GLN A 119 -10.78 0.56 -9.58
N ASP A 120 -9.59 0.35 -10.14
CA ASP A 120 -8.66 1.41 -10.53
C ASP A 120 -7.74 0.92 -11.66
N ASP A 121 -7.21 1.85 -12.45
CA ASP A 121 -6.31 1.56 -13.57
C ASP A 121 -5.04 2.43 -13.62
N ASN A 122 -4.85 3.41 -12.74
CA ASN A 122 -3.73 4.35 -12.90
C ASN A 122 -3.25 5.09 -11.64
N SER A 123 -3.80 4.80 -10.46
CA SER A 123 -3.48 5.52 -9.22
C SER A 123 -2.21 4.99 -8.50
N GLY A 124 -1.60 3.92 -9.02
CA GLY A 124 -0.43 3.22 -8.45
C GLY A 124 0.94 3.81 -8.81
N GLY A 125 0.97 4.94 -9.53
CA GLY A 125 2.20 5.67 -9.84
C GLY A 125 2.75 5.33 -11.22
N SER A 126 3.99 4.82 -11.29
CA SER A 126 4.65 4.52 -12.57
C SER A 126 3.92 3.44 -13.35
N ASN A 127 4.05 3.44 -14.68
CA ASN A 127 3.44 2.44 -15.57
C ASN A 127 1.92 2.29 -15.49
N LEU A 128 1.19 3.31 -14.99
CA LEU A 128 -0.28 3.27 -14.90
C LEU A 128 -0.75 2.00 -14.17
N GLN A 129 -0.20 1.76 -12.99
CA GLN A 129 -0.62 0.64 -12.16
C GLN A 129 -1.91 0.99 -11.42
N PHE A 130 -2.72 -0.01 -11.12
CA PHE A 130 -3.87 0.20 -10.25
C PHE A 130 -3.42 0.40 -8.80
N ARG A 131 -4.11 1.30 -8.09
CA ARG A 131 -4.09 1.39 -6.63
C ARG A 131 -5.44 1.82 -6.10
N PHE A 132 -5.96 1.05 -5.15
CA PHE A 132 -7.19 1.41 -4.46
C PHE A 132 -7.13 1.02 -2.98
N GLU A 133 -7.88 1.77 -2.18
CA GLU A 133 -8.06 1.54 -0.75
C GLU A 133 -9.50 1.15 -0.48
N THR A 134 -9.72 0.13 0.35
CA THR A 134 -11.07 -0.32 0.70
C THR A 134 -11.10 -1.02 2.06
N THR A 135 -12.26 -1.00 2.72
CA THR A 135 -12.48 -1.73 3.97
C THR A 135 -12.91 -3.16 3.67
N LEU A 136 -12.15 -4.13 4.20
CA LEU A 136 -12.48 -5.55 4.12
C LEU A 136 -12.90 -6.04 5.50
N ASP A 137 -13.90 -6.92 5.54
CA ASP A 137 -14.31 -7.64 6.72
C ASP A 137 -13.62 -9.02 6.77
N ALA A 138 -13.24 -9.44 7.97
CA ALA A 138 -12.82 -10.81 8.23
C ALA A 138 -13.93 -11.81 7.88
N GLU A 139 -13.53 -13.04 7.54
CA GLU A 139 -14.43 -14.17 7.21
C GLU A 139 -15.31 -13.95 5.96
N ARG A 140 -15.12 -12.85 5.22
CA ARG A 140 -15.70 -12.65 3.89
C ARG A 140 -14.77 -13.16 2.80
N THR A 141 -15.36 -13.52 1.66
CA THR A 141 -14.62 -13.88 0.45
C THR A 141 -14.58 -12.67 -0.47
N TYR A 142 -13.39 -12.33 -0.94
CA TYR A 142 -13.19 -11.30 -1.95
C TYR A 142 -12.48 -11.91 -3.16
N ILE A 143 -12.74 -11.37 -4.35
CA ILE A 143 -12.06 -11.78 -5.58
C ILE A 143 -11.43 -10.56 -6.21
N LEU A 144 -10.11 -10.54 -6.26
CA LEU A 144 -9.35 -9.59 -7.05
C LEU A 144 -9.20 -10.14 -8.46
N VAL A 145 -9.61 -9.34 -9.45
CA VAL A 145 -9.37 -9.60 -10.86
C VAL A 145 -8.31 -8.63 -11.35
N VAL A 146 -7.23 -9.17 -11.91
CA VAL A 146 -6.18 -8.38 -12.57
C VAL A 146 -6.26 -8.60 -14.07
N THR A 147 -6.29 -7.51 -14.83
CA THR A 147 -6.25 -7.51 -16.30
C THR A 147 -5.40 -6.33 -16.80
N THR A 148 -5.46 -6.00 -18.09
CA THR A 148 -4.72 -4.91 -18.71
C THR A 148 -5.62 -3.89 -19.38
N ASN A 149 -5.12 -2.67 -19.52
CA ASN A 149 -5.78 -1.60 -20.27
C ASN A 149 -5.77 -1.85 -21.79
N VAL A 150 -4.73 -2.54 -22.28
CA VAL A 150 -4.55 -2.90 -23.70
C VAL A 150 -4.95 -4.35 -23.94
N TYR A 151 -5.79 -4.59 -24.95
CA TYR A 151 -6.34 -5.90 -25.28
C TYR A 151 -5.27 -6.91 -25.72
N GLY A 152 -5.52 -8.20 -25.47
CA GLY A 152 -4.63 -9.30 -25.87
C GLY A 152 -3.21 -9.26 -25.27
N ARG A 153 -2.93 -8.41 -24.27
CA ARG A 153 -1.60 -8.31 -23.66
C ARG A 153 -1.40 -9.39 -22.60
N THR A 154 -0.21 -9.98 -22.65
CA THR A 154 0.28 -10.99 -21.70
C THR A 154 1.52 -10.46 -20.99
N GLY A 155 1.81 -10.97 -19.81
CA GLY A 155 2.99 -10.59 -19.05
C GLY A 155 2.82 -10.85 -17.56
N ARG A 156 3.90 -10.66 -16.82
CA ARG A 156 3.93 -10.87 -15.37
C ARG A 156 3.51 -9.60 -14.64
N PHE A 157 2.91 -9.77 -13.48
CA PHE A 157 2.60 -8.69 -12.56
C PHE A 157 2.80 -9.15 -11.12
N SER A 158 2.89 -8.18 -10.23
CA SER A 158 2.78 -8.42 -8.79
C SER A 158 1.69 -7.54 -8.21
N VAL A 159 1.13 -7.99 -7.09
CA VAL A 159 0.17 -7.23 -6.29
C VAL A 159 0.68 -7.19 -4.86
N SER A 160 0.62 -6.01 -4.27
CA SER A 160 0.84 -5.79 -2.85
C SER A 160 -0.46 -5.39 -2.18
N ALA A 161 -0.70 -5.88 -0.98
CA ALA A 161 -1.79 -5.44 -0.11
C ALA A 161 -1.21 -5.02 1.23
N HIS A 162 -1.40 -3.76 1.60
CA HIS A 162 -0.96 -3.19 2.86
C HIS A 162 -2.18 -2.90 3.74
N GLY A 163 -2.15 -3.32 5.00
CA GLY A 163 -3.26 -3.10 5.93
C GLY A 163 -2.94 -3.58 7.35
N PRO A 164 -3.95 -3.70 8.23
CA PRO A 164 -3.75 -3.98 9.66
C PRO A 164 -3.18 -5.38 9.96
N ASP A 165 -3.29 -6.33 9.02
CA ASP A 165 -2.74 -7.69 9.13
C ASP A 165 -2.46 -8.25 7.73
N SER A 166 -1.70 -9.34 7.66
CA SER A 166 -1.51 -10.10 6.42
C SER A 166 -2.83 -10.64 5.85
N ILE A 167 -2.91 -10.68 4.52
CA ILE A 167 -3.97 -11.37 3.78
C ILE A 167 -3.39 -12.57 3.04
N THR A 168 -4.23 -13.56 2.76
CA THR A 168 -3.83 -14.71 1.95
C THR A 168 -4.40 -14.57 0.54
N PHE A 169 -3.52 -14.65 -0.46
CA PHE A 169 -3.90 -14.72 -1.86
C PHE A 169 -4.00 -16.19 -2.30
N LEU A 170 -5.13 -16.56 -2.86
CA LEU A 170 -5.42 -17.88 -3.40
C LEU A 170 -5.76 -17.73 -4.89
N PRO A 171 -4.77 -17.85 -5.79
CA PRO A 171 -5.04 -17.75 -7.21
C PRO A 171 -6.01 -18.85 -7.62
N THR A 172 -7.05 -18.49 -8.36
CA THR A 172 -7.93 -19.49 -8.97
C THR A 172 -7.14 -20.15 -10.08
N VAL A 173 -7.01 -21.47 -10.00
CA VAL A 173 -6.10 -22.19 -10.88
C VAL A 173 -6.71 -22.28 -12.28
N SER A 174 -6.18 -21.51 -13.23
CA SER A 174 -6.23 -21.85 -14.66
C SER A 174 -4.93 -22.50 -15.14
N GLU A 175 -3.92 -22.62 -14.27
CA GLU A 175 -2.61 -23.21 -14.56
C GLU A 175 -2.31 -24.42 -13.65
N LEU A 176 -3.00 -25.53 -13.89
CA LEU A 176 -2.32 -26.82 -13.86
C LEU A 176 -1.73 -27.00 -15.26
N PHE A 177 -0.51 -27.52 -15.36
CA PHE A 177 0.26 -27.78 -16.60
C PHE A 177 1.28 -26.71 -17.04
N GLU A 178 2.24 -26.36 -16.17
CA GLU A 178 3.64 -26.20 -16.62
C GLU A 178 4.62 -26.84 -15.63
N ASN A 179 4.44 -28.15 -15.38
CA ASN A 179 5.46 -28.96 -14.71
C ASN A 179 5.47 -30.42 -15.22
N LEU A 180 5.28 -30.61 -16.53
CA LEU A 180 5.58 -31.86 -17.22
C LEU A 180 6.27 -31.54 -18.55
N GLY A 181 7.59 -31.73 -18.59
CA GLY A 181 8.41 -31.59 -19.79
C GLY A 181 9.86 -31.24 -19.46
#